data_AF-A0A8K0EXP7-F1
#
_entry.id   AF-A0A8K0EXP7-F1
#
_cell.length_a   1.000
_cell.length_b   1.000
_cell.length_c   1.000
_cell.angle_alpha   90.00
_cell.angle_beta   90.00
_cell.angle_gamma   90.00
#
_symmetry.space_group_name_H-M   'P 1'
#
loop_
_entity.id
_entity.type
_entity.pdbx_description
1 polymer ?
#
loop_
_entity_poly.entity_id
_entity_poly.type
_entity_poly.pdbx_seq_one_letter_code
_entity_poly.pdbx_strand_id
1 'polypeptide(L)'
;MAAFAVFVFLCFLPGAFLQYADSDFGFEPAILNIPERSEDNVTLLYIGPNSTDSIFLKVSSARSQVAMLKEGSFNLTAVSNNSLSVPVQSGHIGITTLDFTVNQGASATVLDYTVKVLRARPPFDEALNYLLIPFLVVNAFAMGTAVEWPLVVKVLKRPHGVAIGVLSQFVFMPLLAFSFSKAFSLADVYAIGLLMVGSSPGGGLSNILTFFLDADLPLSMTMTFVSTVLALGMMPLSLFIYGRAFQLDSINVPFLNIIISLVSITIPELLGILLRHKKPRIADKVMKVIRPVSGLFIIALVVIGVMVNTHVIYTPWQPIVACFLLPLAGFIIGFGLAKMFCLDNNRARTVSIETGVQNGTLASAMIRLSFPQPEADLSFSLSFLNGMFQVGLSLLAVAVYNIYKCKNPTTEEVKMTNLEG
;
A
#
# COMPACT_ATOMS: atom_id res chain seq x y z
N MET A 1 -58.93 -29.78 -15.86
CA MET A 1 -59.56 -29.44 -14.56
C MET A 1 -58.75 -29.90 -13.34
N ALA A 2 -58.04 -31.03 -13.37
CA ALA A 2 -57.21 -31.47 -12.24
C ALA A 2 -56.00 -30.58 -11.93
N ALA A 3 -55.38 -29.94 -12.93
CA ALA A 3 -54.22 -29.06 -12.73
C ALA A 3 -54.55 -27.72 -12.06
N PHE A 4 -55.78 -27.20 -12.24
CA PHE A 4 -56.22 -25.94 -11.62
C PHE A 4 -56.59 -26.13 -10.14
N ALA A 5 -57.03 -27.34 -9.77
CA ALA A 5 -57.33 -27.68 -8.38
C ALA A 5 -56.08 -27.84 -7.51
N VAL A 6 -54.95 -28.31 -8.07
CA VAL A 6 -53.67 -28.43 -7.34
C VAL A 6 -53.07 -27.05 -7.04
N PHE A 7 -53.21 -26.09 -7.97
CA PHE A 7 -52.72 -24.73 -7.76
C PHE A 7 -53.52 -23.97 -6.69
N VAL A 8 -54.83 -24.19 -6.62
CA VAL A 8 -55.69 -23.57 -5.58
C VAL A 8 -55.49 -24.24 -4.21
N PHE A 9 -55.18 -25.54 -4.14
CA PHE A 9 -54.94 -26.23 -2.86
C PHE A 9 -53.58 -25.88 -2.22
N LEU A 10 -52.56 -25.56 -3.03
CA LEU A 10 -51.26 -25.09 -2.54
C LEU A 10 -51.30 -23.66 -1.96
N CYS A 11 -52.30 -22.85 -2.31
CA CYS A 11 -52.49 -21.51 -1.74
C CYS A 11 -53.21 -21.49 -0.38
N PHE A 12 -53.71 -22.63 0.11
CA PHE A 12 -54.45 -22.75 1.39
C PHE A 12 -53.75 -23.63 2.43
N LEU A 13 -52.49 -24.02 2.21
CA LEU A 13 -51.66 -24.61 3.27
C LEU A 13 -51.20 -23.50 4.23
N PRO A 14 -51.47 -23.60 5.55
CA PRO A 14 -50.87 -22.71 6.54
C PRO A 14 -49.39 -23.09 6.67
N GLY A 15 -48.56 -22.52 5.79
CA GLY A 15 -47.15 -22.89 5.67
C GLY A 15 -46.54 -22.52 4.33
N ALA A 16 -46.95 -21.40 3.73
CA ALA A 16 -46.11 -20.77 2.72
C ALA A 16 -44.79 -20.42 3.41
N PHE A 17 -43.74 -21.19 3.13
CA PHE A 17 -42.38 -20.89 3.57
C PHE A 17 -42.09 -19.45 3.16
N LEU A 18 -42.07 -18.56 4.14
CA LEU A 18 -41.68 -17.18 3.96
C LEU A 18 -40.19 -17.19 3.67
N GLN A 19 -39.86 -17.24 2.39
CA GLN A 19 -38.49 -17.24 1.94
C GLN A 19 -38.04 -15.79 1.91
N TYR A 20 -37.21 -15.41 2.87
CA TYR A 20 -36.61 -14.08 2.93
C TYR A 20 -35.56 -13.95 1.84
N ALA A 21 -35.68 -12.91 1.02
CA ALA A 21 -34.66 -12.53 0.08
C ALA A 21 -33.66 -11.57 0.75
N ASP A 22 -32.45 -11.45 0.19
CA ASP A 22 -31.48 -10.44 0.67
C ASP A 22 -32.04 -9.02 0.63
N SER A 23 -32.99 -8.74 -0.29
CA SER A 23 -33.68 -7.45 -0.41
C SER A 23 -34.56 -7.08 0.79
N ASP A 24 -34.87 -8.05 1.64
CA ASP A 24 -35.77 -7.86 2.78
C ASP A 24 -35.03 -7.32 4.02
N PHE A 25 -33.69 -7.27 3.95
CA PHE A 25 -32.82 -6.80 5.03
C PHE A 25 -32.05 -5.55 4.61
N GLY A 26 -31.97 -4.60 5.52
CA GLY A 26 -31.16 -3.39 5.38
C GLY A 26 -30.33 -3.17 6.64
N PHE A 27 -29.27 -2.37 6.53
CA PHE A 27 -28.45 -1.97 7.68
C PHE A 27 -28.44 -0.45 7.82
N GLU A 28 -28.57 0.02 9.05
CA GLU A 28 -28.42 1.42 9.39
C GLU A 28 -27.40 1.60 10.54
N PRO A 29 -26.28 2.32 10.33
CA PRO A 29 -25.83 2.89 9.04
C PRO A 29 -25.44 1.81 8.01
N ALA A 30 -25.20 2.20 6.75
CA ALA A 30 -24.78 1.25 5.70
C ALA A 30 -23.35 0.71 5.87
N ILE A 31 -22.48 1.48 6.55
CA ILE A 31 -21.13 1.09 6.97
C ILE A 31 -20.95 1.62 8.39
N LEU A 32 -20.51 0.77 9.32
CA LEU A 32 -20.26 1.19 10.70
C LEU A 32 -18.83 1.71 10.82
N ASN A 33 -18.68 3.01 11.08
CA ASN A 33 -17.40 3.63 11.40
C ASN A 33 -17.31 3.82 12.92
N ILE A 34 -16.56 2.96 13.60
CA ILE A 34 -16.49 2.92 15.06
C ILE A 34 -15.06 3.27 15.52
N PRO A 35 -14.86 4.19 16.48
CA PRO A 35 -13.54 4.46 17.05
C PRO A 35 -12.92 3.22 17.71
N GLU A 36 -11.60 3.08 17.75
CA GLU A 36 -10.89 2.00 18.45
C GLU A 36 -11.29 1.92 19.93
N ARG A 37 -11.41 0.69 20.46
CA ARG A 37 -11.75 0.40 21.87
C ARG A 37 -13.02 1.12 22.34
N SER A 38 -13.99 1.26 21.45
CA SER A 38 -15.30 1.82 21.75
C SER A 38 -16.40 0.81 21.43
N GLU A 39 -17.62 1.16 21.75
CA GLU A 39 -18.80 0.34 21.50
C GLU A 39 -19.80 1.20 20.75
N ASP A 40 -20.37 0.63 19.69
CA ASP A 40 -21.40 1.25 18.89
C ASP A 40 -22.36 0.16 18.39
N ASN A 41 -23.53 0.56 17.91
CA ASN A 41 -24.57 -0.37 17.51
C ASN A 41 -24.77 -0.33 16.00
N VAL A 42 -24.84 -1.51 15.39
CA VAL A 42 -25.41 -1.65 14.04
C VAL A 42 -26.87 -2.00 14.17
N THR A 43 -27.74 -1.27 13.47
CA THR A 43 -29.17 -1.57 13.43
C THR A 43 -29.48 -2.37 12.18
N LEU A 44 -29.90 -3.62 12.36
CA LEU A 44 -30.48 -4.42 11.29
C LEU A 44 -31.94 -4.00 11.13
N LEU A 45 -32.27 -3.47 9.96
CA LEU A 45 -33.63 -3.18 9.52
C LEU A 45 -34.16 -4.39 8.77
N TYR A 46 -35.39 -4.78 9.08
CA TYR A 46 -35.95 -6.00 8.52
C TYR A 46 -37.41 -5.78 8.09
N ILE A 47 -37.68 -6.12 6.83
CA ILE A 47 -38.98 -6.02 6.18
C ILE A 47 -39.46 -7.44 5.90
N GLY A 48 -40.14 -8.02 6.89
CA GLY A 48 -40.71 -9.35 6.77
C GLY A 48 -42.23 -9.41 6.74
N PRO A 49 -42.81 -10.54 6.32
CA PRO A 49 -44.20 -10.89 6.60
C PRO A 49 -44.47 -10.85 8.12
N ASN A 50 -45.63 -10.33 8.51
CA ASN A 50 -46.06 -10.36 9.91
C ASN A 50 -46.37 -11.81 10.34
N SER A 51 -45.42 -12.45 11.02
CA SER A 51 -45.56 -13.77 11.66
C SER A 51 -45.21 -13.67 13.15
N THR A 52 -45.72 -14.62 13.94
CA THR A 52 -45.34 -14.83 15.35
C THR A 52 -44.09 -15.71 15.51
N ASP A 53 -43.51 -16.20 14.41
CA ASP A 53 -42.35 -17.08 14.44
C ASP A 53 -41.08 -16.37 14.92
N SER A 54 -40.22 -17.11 15.61
CA SER A 54 -38.92 -16.63 16.07
C SER A 54 -37.84 -16.89 15.02
N ILE A 55 -37.09 -15.85 14.68
CA ILE A 55 -35.95 -15.90 13.77
C ILE A 55 -34.67 -15.92 14.59
N PHE A 56 -33.81 -16.90 14.34
CA PHE A 56 -32.51 -16.98 14.99
C PHE A 56 -31.47 -16.29 14.13
N LEU A 57 -30.92 -15.19 14.64
CA LEU A 57 -29.86 -14.44 13.99
C LEU A 57 -28.54 -14.76 14.68
N LYS A 58 -27.62 -15.39 13.95
CA LYS A 58 -26.25 -15.58 14.40
C LYS A 58 -25.37 -14.55 13.73
N VAL A 59 -24.58 -13.82 14.52
CA VAL A 59 -23.64 -12.82 14.01
C VAL A 59 -22.23 -13.32 14.30
N SER A 60 -21.39 -13.37 13.28
CA SER A 60 -19.96 -13.65 13.41
C SER A 60 -19.12 -12.54 12.78
N SER A 61 -17.93 -12.32 13.31
CA SER A 61 -16.98 -11.37 12.75
C SER A 61 -15.86 -12.13 12.03
N ALA A 62 -15.59 -11.78 10.78
CA ALA A 62 -14.48 -12.36 10.01
C ALA A 62 -13.13 -12.12 10.69
N ARG A 63 -12.96 -10.99 11.39
CA ARG A 63 -11.77 -10.65 12.20
C ARG A 63 -12.19 -10.19 13.58
N SER A 64 -12.31 -11.14 14.51
CA SER A 64 -12.66 -10.89 15.91
C SER A 64 -11.71 -9.93 16.64
N GLN A 65 -10.44 -9.79 16.20
CA GLN A 65 -9.50 -8.82 16.76
C GLN A 65 -9.81 -7.35 16.38
N VAL A 66 -10.57 -7.15 15.30
CA VAL A 66 -10.97 -5.84 14.78
C VAL A 66 -12.34 -5.47 15.34
N ALA A 67 -13.35 -6.33 15.18
CA ALA A 67 -14.66 -6.13 15.79
C ALA A 67 -15.10 -7.39 16.54
N MET A 68 -15.46 -7.23 17.80
CA MET A 68 -15.99 -8.25 18.69
C MET A 68 -17.49 -8.03 18.89
N LEU A 69 -18.20 -9.13 19.11
CA LEU A 69 -19.62 -9.13 19.45
C LEU A 69 -19.75 -9.57 20.91
N LYS A 70 -20.52 -8.84 21.71
CA LYS A 70 -20.81 -9.24 23.10
C LYS A 70 -21.71 -10.47 23.14
N GLU A 71 -22.67 -10.53 22.23
CA GLU A 71 -23.57 -11.67 22.03
C GLU A 71 -23.54 -12.05 20.54
N GLY A 72 -23.31 -13.33 20.25
CA GLY A 72 -23.22 -13.84 18.87
C GLY A 72 -24.53 -14.42 18.35
N SER A 73 -25.60 -14.39 19.14
CA SER A 73 -26.90 -14.95 18.77
C SER A 73 -28.03 -14.12 19.36
N PHE A 74 -28.91 -13.63 18.50
CA PHE A 74 -30.04 -12.80 18.84
C PHE A 74 -31.33 -13.50 18.41
N ASN A 75 -32.38 -13.33 19.21
CA ASN A 75 -33.70 -13.84 18.88
C ASN A 75 -34.57 -12.67 18.41
N LEU A 76 -35.10 -12.80 17.19
CA LEU A 76 -35.91 -11.79 16.52
C LEU A 76 -37.34 -12.32 16.40
N THR A 77 -38.32 -11.47 16.68
CA THR A 77 -39.71 -11.76 16.29
C THR A 77 -39.90 -11.42 14.82
N ALA A 78 -40.54 -12.30 14.05
CA ALA A 78 -40.85 -12.10 12.63
C ALA A 78 -41.96 -11.05 12.39
N VAL A 79 -41.87 -9.89 13.04
CA VAL A 79 -42.81 -8.78 12.87
C VAL A 79 -42.25 -7.78 11.85
N SER A 80 -43.07 -7.32 10.91
CA SER A 80 -42.68 -6.39 9.85
C SER A 80 -42.23 -5.03 10.40
N ASN A 81 -41.24 -4.38 9.77
CA ASN A 81 -40.69 -3.06 10.17
C ASN A 81 -40.06 -3.03 11.57
N ASN A 82 -39.54 -4.17 12.02
CA ASN A 82 -38.80 -4.23 13.27
C ASN A 82 -37.33 -3.90 13.04
N SER A 83 -36.65 -3.48 14.11
CA SER A 83 -35.21 -3.21 14.08
C SER A 83 -34.52 -3.93 15.23
N LEU A 84 -33.29 -4.39 15.00
CA LEU A 84 -32.44 -4.99 16.01
C LEU A 84 -31.11 -4.28 16.05
N SER A 85 -30.81 -3.69 17.21
CA SER A 85 -29.50 -3.13 17.49
C SER A 85 -28.58 -4.23 18.01
N VAL A 86 -27.55 -4.52 17.23
CA VAL A 86 -26.48 -5.45 17.60
C VAL A 86 -25.31 -4.62 18.12
N PRO A 87 -24.93 -4.76 19.40
CA PRO A 87 -23.78 -4.06 19.95
C PRO A 87 -22.48 -4.66 19.41
N VAL A 88 -21.66 -3.80 18.81
CA VAL A 88 -20.36 -4.14 18.24
C VAL A 88 -19.29 -3.42 19.05
N GLN A 89 -18.38 -4.19 19.65
CA GLN A 89 -17.23 -3.66 20.36
C GLN A 89 -16.02 -3.64 19.43
N SER A 90 -15.39 -2.48 19.24
CA SER A 90 -14.19 -2.39 18.43
C SER A 90 -12.94 -2.77 19.23
N GLY A 91 -12.05 -3.50 18.57
CA GLY A 91 -10.70 -3.81 19.04
C GLY A 91 -9.68 -2.83 18.47
N HIS A 92 -8.82 -3.34 17.60
CA HIS A 92 -7.78 -2.56 16.92
C HIS A 92 -8.24 -2.05 15.54
N ILE A 93 -7.57 -1.02 15.03
CA ILE A 93 -7.79 -0.46 13.70
C ILE A 93 -7.78 -1.57 12.64
N GLY A 94 -8.77 -1.53 11.77
CA GLY A 94 -8.98 -2.59 10.81
C GLY A 94 -10.29 -2.43 10.05
N ILE A 95 -10.42 -3.25 9.03
CA ILE A 95 -11.67 -3.44 8.30
C ILE A 95 -12.05 -4.91 8.47
N THR A 96 -13.29 -5.17 8.85
CA THR A 96 -13.85 -6.51 8.98
C THR A 96 -15.28 -6.54 8.49
N THR A 97 -15.72 -7.70 8.01
CA THR A 97 -17.12 -7.98 7.75
C THR A 97 -17.73 -8.68 8.96
N LEU A 98 -18.99 -8.35 9.24
CA LEU A 98 -19.87 -9.10 10.10
C LEU A 98 -20.80 -9.92 9.22
N ASP A 99 -20.81 -11.22 9.45
CA ASP A 99 -21.63 -12.16 8.71
C ASP A 99 -22.88 -12.44 9.55
N PHE A 100 -24.03 -12.01 9.05
CA PHE A 100 -25.33 -12.20 9.67
C PHE A 100 -25.97 -13.44 9.04
N THR A 101 -25.99 -14.55 9.78
CA THR A 101 -26.67 -15.77 9.38
C THR A 101 -28.08 -15.79 9.97
N VAL A 102 -29.09 -15.72 9.10
CA VAL A 102 -30.49 -15.78 9.48
C VAL A 102 -31.00 -17.21 9.27
N ASN A 103 -31.35 -17.91 10.35
CA ASN A 103 -31.88 -19.26 10.29
C ASN A 103 -33.40 -19.27 10.50
N GLN A 104 -34.13 -19.81 9.51
CA GLN A 104 -35.54 -20.19 9.65
C GLN A 104 -35.76 -21.61 9.13
N GLY A 105 -35.99 -22.57 10.03
CA GLY A 105 -36.13 -23.97 9.65
C GLY A 105 -34.86 -24.53 9.00
N ALA A 106 -34.93 -24.91 7.72
CA ALA A 106 -33.82 -25.55 6.97
C ALA A 106 -33.09 -24.62 5.97
N SER A 107 -33.50 -23.35 5.85
CA SER A 107 -32.86 -22.36 4.96
C SER A 107 -32.11 -21.30 5.79
N ALA A 108 -30.89 -20.99 5.34
CA ALA A 108 -30.03 -19.98 5.95
C ALA A 108 -29.63 -18.94 4.89
N THR A 109 -29.86 -17.67 5.19
CA THR A 109 -29.42 -16.53 4.36
C THR A 109 -28.26 -15.84 5.07
N VAL A 110 -27.20 -15.50 4.33
CA VAL A 110 -25.99 -14.85 4.86
C VAL A 110 -25.90 -13.45 4.30
N LEU A 111 -25.87 -12.45 5.19
CA LEU A 111 -25.74 -11.04 4.84
C LEU A 111 -24.41 -10.51 5.38
N ASP A 112 -23.62 -9.87 4.52
CA ASP A 112 -22.32 -9.33 4.89
C ASP A 112 -22.45 -7.84 5.19
N TYR A 113 -21.89 -7.40 6.32
CA TYR A 113 -21.89 -6.00 6.74
C TYR A 113 -20.50 -5.50 7.09
N THR A 114 -20.09 -4.37 6.53
CA THR A 114 -18.72 -3.85 6.73
C THR A 114 -18.63 -2.96 7.97
N VAL A 115 -17.67 -3.29 8.84
CA VAL A 115 -17.28 -2.51 10.01
C VAL A 115 -15.86 -1.99 9.81
N LYS A 116 -15.70 -0.67 9.94
CA LYS A 116 -14.42 0.03 9.88
C LYS A 116 -14.09 0.59 11.25
N VAL A 117 -13.00 0.11 11.82
CA VAL A 117 -12.51 0.59 13.11
C VAL A 117 -11.51 1.71 12.87
N LEU A 118 -11.81 2.90 13.39
CA LEU A 118 -11.03 4.12 13.21
C LEU A 118 -10.14 4.38 14.41
N ARG A 119 -8.88 4.73 14.18
CA ARG A 119 -7.98 5.14 15.26
C ARG A 119 -8.36 6.53 15.77
N ALA A 120 -8.42 6.71 17.09
CA ALA A 120 -8.55 8.03 17.68
C ALA A 120 -7.32 8.87 17.30
N ARG A 121 -7.52 10.02 16.64
CA ARG A 121 -6.44 10.96 16.33
C ARG A 121 -6.26 11.92 17.51
N PRO A 122 -5.23 11.75 18.36
CA PRO A 122 -4.89 12.82 19.30
C PRO A 122 -4.58 14.09 18.49
N PRO A 123 -4.76 15.29 19.08
CA PRO A 123 -4.47 16.56 18.38
C PRO A 123 -3.03 16.67 17.86
N PHE A 124 -2.10 15.91 18.45
CA PHE A 124 -0.74 15.75 17.97
C PHE A 124 -0.64 15.07 16.58
N ASP A 125 -1.51 14.10 16.27
CA ASP A 125 -1.50 13.40 14.98
C ASP A 125 -1.98 14.30 13.84
N GLU A 126 -2.98 15.16 14.09
CA GLU A 126 -3.40 16.18 13.13
C GLU A 126 -2.25 17.17 12.86
N ALA A 127 -1.60 17.68 13.92
CA ALA A 127 -0.42 18.54 13.78
C ALA A 127 0.72 17.85 13.01
N LEU A 128 0.94 16.55 13.23
CA LEU A 128 1.93 15.76 12.52
C LEU A 128 1.60 15.66 11.02
N ASN A 129 0.33 15.46 10.65
CA ASN A 129 -0.10 15.42 9.25
C ASN A 129 0.10 16.79 8.55
N TYR A 130 -0.25 17.88 9.22
CA TYR A 130 -0.01 19.25 8.70
C TYR A 130 1.48 19.56 8.51
N LEU A 131 2.36 18.97 9.31
CA LEU A 131 3.82 19.09 9.16
C LEU A 131 4.39 18.15 8.09
N LEU A 132 3.85 16.93 8.00
CA LEU A 132 4.34 15.87 7.15
C LEU A 132 4.21 16.22 5.66
N ILE A 133 3.04 16.72 5.22
CA ILE A 133 2.78 16.98 3.81
C ILE A 133 3.73 18.04 3.22
N PRO A 134 3.90 19.23 3.82
CA PRO A 134 4.87 20.21 3.34
C PRO A 134 6.30 19.67 3.36
N PHE A 135 6.65 18.88 4.37
CA PHE A 135 7.97 18.27 4.44
C PHE A 135 8.21 17.29 3.28
N LEU A 136 7.24 16.41 2.97
CA LEU A 136 7.35 15.46 1.85
C LEU A 136 7.55 16.19 0.52
N VAL A 137 6.83 17.30 0.32
CA VAL A 137 6.96 18.17 -0.87
C VAL A 137 8.36 18.80 -0.95
N VAL A 138 8.86 19.37 0.15
CA VAL A 138 10.22 19.96 0.22
C VAL A 138 11.29 18.91 -0.03
N ASN A 139 11.11 17.71 0.51
CA ASN A 139 12.05 16.61 0.34
C ASN A 139 12.04 16.10 -1.12
N ALA A 140 10.87 15.98 -1.75
CA ALA A 140 10.75 15.63 -3.17
C ALA A 140 11.46 16.67 -4.05
N PHE A 141 11.27 17.96 -3.79
CA PHE A 141 12.01 19.03 -4.47
C PHE A 141 13.54 18.87 -4.30
N ALA A 142 14.00 18.60 -3.07
CA ALA A 142 15.42 18.42 -2.78
C ALA A 142 16.02 17.13 -3.39
N MET A 143 15.23 16.07 -3.54
CA MET A 143 15.66 14.90 -4.31
C MET A 143 15.82 15.24 -5.79
N GLY A 144 14.91 16.04 -6.34
CA GLY A 144 15.02 16.51 -7.72
C GLY A 144 16.29 17.32 -7.99
N THR A 145 16.77 18.13 -7.03
CA THR A 145 18.00 18.91 -7.20
C THR A 145 19.27 18.05 -7.23
N ALA A 146 19.20 16.78 -6.86
CA ALA A 146 20.33 15.84 -6.90
C ALA A 146 20.59 15.25 -8.30
N VAL A 147 19.64 15.39 -9.24
CA VAL A 147 19.76 14.82 -10.59
C VAL A 147 20.62 15.71 -11.48
N GLU A 148 21.78 15.21 -11.90
CA GLU A 148 22.69 15.98 -12.76
C GLU A 148 22.30 15.92 -14.24
N TRP A 149 21.74 17.02 -14.75
CA TRP A 149 21.29 17.11 -16.14
C TRP A 149 22.34 16.72 -17.20
N PRO A 150 23.62 17.13 -17.12
CA PRO A 150 24.62 16.73 -18.11
C PRO A 150 24.82 15.21 -18.18
N LEU A 151 24.70 14.53 -17.04
CA LEU A 151 24.80 13.07 -16.96
C LEU A 151 23.59 12.40 -17.61
N VAL A 152 22.38 12.91 -17.32
CA VAL A 152 21.13 12.45 -17.91
C VAL A 152 21.20 12.50 -19.45
N VAL A 153 21.58 13.64 -20.02
CA VAL A 153 21.69 13.81 -21.48
C VAL A 153 22.71 12.84 -22.08
N LYS A 154 23.84 12.58 -21.39
CA LYS A 154 24.87 11.66 -21.86
C LYS A 154 24.34 10.22 -21.91
N VAL A 155 23.63 9.77 -20.88
CA VAL A 155 23.10 8.39 -20.80
C VAL A 155 21.95 8.18 -21.77
N LEU A 156 21.09 9.18 -21.98
CA LEU A 156 19.99 9.10 -22.94
C LEU A 156 20.44 8.91 -24.39
N LYS A 157 21.68 9.24 -24.74
CA LYS A 157 22.27 8.91 -26.06
C LYS A 157 22.51 7.40 -26.26
N ARG A 158 22.54 6.61 -25.18
CA ARG A 158 22.69 5.14 -25.21
C ARG A 158 21.71 4.48 -24.22
N PRO A 159 20.40 4.51 -24.52
CA PRO A 159 19.34 4.30 -23.55
C PRO A 159 19.10 2.83 -23.15
N HIS A 160 19.89 1.86 -23.61
CA HIS A 160 19.66 0.42 -23.35
C HIS A 160 19.43 0.11 -21.86
N GLY A 161 20.29 0.61 -20.97
CA GLY A 161 20.11 0.40 -19.52
C GLY A 161 18.87 1.11 -18.95
N VAL A 162 18.53 2.28 -19.48
CA VAL A 162 17.32 3.03 -19.09
C VAL A 162 16.06 2.28 -19.51
N ALA A 163 16.02 1.73 -20.73
CA ALA A 163 14.89 0.96 -21.23
C ALA A 163 14.65 -0.32 -20.41
N ILE A 164 15.72 -1.03 -20.04
CA ILE A 164 15.62 -2.19 -19.15
C ILE A 164 15.12 -1.77 -17.77
N GLY A 165 15.60 -0.64 -17.26
CA GLY A 165 15.11 -0.03 -16.02
C GLY A 165 13.62 0.29 -16.04
N VAL A 166 13.13 0.92 -17.12
CA VAL A 166 11.70 1.21 -17.28
C VAL A 166 10.87 -0.07 -17.32
N LEU A 167 11.37 -1.09 -18.02
CA LEU A 167 10.73 -2.40 -18.09
C LEU A 167 10.67 -3.06 -16.70
N SER A 168 11.78 -3.11 -15.97
CA SER A 168 11.81 -3.71 -14.63
C SER A 168 10.94 -2.92 -13.65
N GLN A 169 10.97 -1.58 -13.70
CA GLN A 169 10.25 -0.70 -12.78
C GLN A 169 8.74 -0.72 -12.98
N PHE A 170 8.24 -0.64 -14.21
CA PHE A 170 6.80 -0.45 -14.44
C PHE A 170 6.07 -1.67 -15.01
N VAL A 171 6.80 -2.74 -15.32
CA VAL A 171 6.19 -4.02 -15.69
C VAL A 171 6.40 -5.03 -14.57
N PHE A 172 7.66 -5.32 -14.22
CA PHE A 172 7.96 -6.39 -13.26
C PHE A 172 7.63 -6.01 -11.82
N MET A 173 7.98 -4.82 -11.33
CA MET A 173 7.70 -4.46 -9.93
C MET A 173 6.19 -4.42 -9.58
N PRO A 174 5.31 -3.82 -10.40
CA PRO A 174 3.86 -3.94 -10.20
C PRO A 174 3.36 -5.37 -10.26
N LEU A 175 3.87 -6.16 -11.22
CA LEU A 175 3.50 -7.57 -11.36
C LEU A 175 3.90 -8.38 -10.13
N LEU A 176 5.08 -8.12 -9.55
CA LEU A 176 5.54 -8.76 -8.31
C LEU A 176 4.67 -8.36 -7.13
N ALA A 177 4.36 -7.07 -6.98
CA ALA A 177 3.48 -6.60 -5.92
C ALA A 177 2.08 -7.23 -6.02
N PHE A 178 1.52 -7.31 -7.23
CA PHE A 178 0.26 -8.01 -7.49
C PHE A 178 0.35 -9.51 -7.20
N SER A 179 1.40 -10.16 -7.68
CA SER A 179 1.61 -11.61 -7.51
C SER A 179 1.79 -11.99 -6.05
N PHE A 180 2.56 -11.23 -5.27
CA PHE A 180 2.68 -11.43 -3.83
C PHE A 180 1.36 -11.14 -3.12
N SER A 181 0.63 -10.12 -3.53
CA SER A 181 -0.69 -9.83 -2.97
C SER A 181 -1.64 -11.03 -3.12
N LYS A 182 -1.64 -11.69 -4.28
CA LYS A 182 -2.46 -12.89 -4.53
C LYS A 182 -1.88 -14.15 -3.88
N ALA A 183 -0.58 -14.38 -3.95
CA ALA A 183 0.07 -15.56 -3.39
C ALA A 183 -0.06 -15.66 -1.87
N PHE A 184 -0.03 -14.52 -1.18
CA PHE A 184 -0.19 -14.44 0.28
C PHE A 184 -1.63 -14.12 0.72
N SER A 185 -2.59 -14.04 -0.22
CA SER A 185 -3.98 -13.69 0.04
C SER A 185 -4.12 -12.44 0.92
N LEU A 186 -3.41 -11.38 0.55
CA LEU A 186 -3.45 -10.12 1.29
C LEU A 186 -4.86 -9.53 1.23
N ALA A 187 -5.33 -8.99 2.36
CA ALA A 187 -6.54 -8.17 2.37
C ALA A 187 -6.37 -6.98 1.40
N ASP A 188 -7.44 -6.59 0.72
CA ASP A 188 -7.37 -5.65 -0.40
C ASP A 188 -6.71 -4.32 -0.03
N VAL A 189 -6.93 -3.83 1.18
CA VAL A 189 -6.25 -2.62 1.70
C VAL A 189 -4.72 -2.76 1.70
N TYR A 190 -4.21 -3.92 2.10
CA TYR A 190 -2.78 -4.16 2.11
C TYR A 190 -2.23 -4.42 0.71
N ALA A 191 -3.02 -5.07 -0.15
CA ALA A 191 -2.68 -5.32 -1.54
C ALA A 191 -2.54 -4.01 -2.33
N ILE A 192 -3.45 -3.06 -2.13
CA ILE A 192 -3.37 -1.71 -2.72
C ILE A 192 -2.13 -0.98 -2.22
N GLY A 193 -1.83 -1.04 -0.91
CA GLY A 193 -0.62 -0.44 -0.34
C GLY A 193 0.66 -1.02 -0.96
N LEU A 194 0.75 -2.34 -1.07
CA LEU A 194 1.90 -3.02 -1.70
C LEU A 194 2.01 -2.69 -3.19
N LEU A 195 0.90 -2.62 -3.90
CA LEU A 195 0.86 -2.25 -5.33
C LEU A 195 1.31 -0.81 -5.55
N MET A 196 0.93 0.14 -4.68
CA MET A 196 1.41 1.52 -4.74
C MET A 196 2.92 1.60 -4.52
N VAL A 197 3.46 0.80 -3.59
CA VAL A 197 4.93 0.69 -3.39
C VAL A 197 5.61 0.09 -4.62
N GLY A 198 5.13 -1.05 -5.13
CA GLY A 198 5.73 -1.71 -6.29
C GLY A 198 5.55 -0.97 -7.61
N SER A 199 4.62 -0.01 -7.68
CA SER A 199 4.42 0.84 -8.86
C SER A 199 5.18 2.16 -8.78
N SER A 200 5.77 2.49 -7.63
CA SER A 200 6.51 3.73 -7.45
C SER A 200 7.74 3.77 -8.36
N PRO A 201 8.28 4.94 -8.72
CA PRO A 201 9.56 5.05 -9.42
C PRO A 201 10.73 4.72 -8.47
N GLY A 202 11.95 4.73 -9.02
CA GLY A 202 13.16 4.67 -8.21
C GLY A 202 13.22 5.83 -7.20
N GLY A 203 13.87 5.62 -6.06
CA GLY A 203 13.98 6.63 -4.99
C GLY A 203 15.41 7.11 -4.77
N GLY A 204 15.61 8.26 -4.13
CA GLY A 204 16.96 8.83 -3.91
C GLY A 204 17.95 7.92 -3.16
N LEU A 205 17.47 6.90 -2.43
CA LEU A 205 18.31 5.88 -1.81
C LEU A 205 19.08 5.05 -2.85
N SER A 206 18.53 4.80 -4.03
CA SER A 206 19.19 4.01 -5.08
C SER A 206 20.46 4.70 -5.58
N ASN A 207 20.45 6.02 -5.72
CA ASN A 207 21.62 6.82 -6.10
C ASN A 207 22.73 6.71 -5.05
N ILE A 208 22.38 6.73 -3.76
CA ILE A 208 23.33 6.57 -2.67
C ILE A 208 23.96 5.17 -2.71
N LEU A 209 23.16 4.13 -2.90
CA LEU A 209 23.65 2.75 -2.95
C LEU A 209 24.47 2.47 -4.20
N THR A 210 24.09 3.02 -5.34
CA THR A 210 24.87 2.92 -6.58
C THR A 210 26.26 3.50 -6.38
N PHE A 211 26.40 4.60 -5.63
CA PHE A 211 27.70 5.14 -5.25
C PHE A 211 28.48 4.20 -4.32
N PHE A 212 27.87 3.73 -3.22
CA PHE A 212 28.56 2.84 -2.26
C PHE A 212 28.92 1.46 -2.82
N LEU A 213 28.23 1.01 -3.86
CA LEU A 213 28.47 -0.27 -4.51
C LEU A 213 29.35 -0.14 -5.77
N ASP A 214 30.00 1.00 -5.99
CA ASP A 214 30.81 1.31 -7.19
C ASP A 214 30.10 0.93 -8.51
N ALA A 215 28.80 1.21 -8.59
CA ALA A 215 27.97 0.96 -9.78
C ALA A 215 27.86 2.23 -10.65
N ASP A 216 27.19 2.15 -11.81
CA ASP A 216 27.06 3.26 -12.75
C ASP A 216 26.07 4.32 -12.21
N LEU A 217 26.61 5.31 -11.50
CA LEU A 217 25.84 6.41 -10.90
C LEU A 217 25.13 7.31 -11.93
N PRO A 218 25.76 7.75 -13.04
CA PRO A 218 25.06 8.45 -14.12
C PRO A 218 23.82 7.70 -14.63
N LEU A 219 23.92 6.37 -14.78
CA LEU A 219 22.79 5.54 -15.19
C LEU A 219 21.67 5.55 -14.14
N SER A 220 22.01 5.41 -12.85
CA SER A 220 21.02 5.45 -11.74
C SER A 220 20.24 6.75 -11.76
N MET A 221 20.93 7.91 -11.79
CA MET A 221 20.27 9.22 -11.79
C MET A 221 19.35 9.39 -13.01
N THR A 222 19.76 8.85 -14.17
CA THR A 222 18.96 8.91 -15.39
C THR A 222 17.72 8.03 -15.29
N MET A 223 17.85 6.83 -14.73
CA MET A 223 16.71 5.93 -14.51
C MET A 223 15.73 6.50 -13.50
N THR A 224 16.22 7.09 -12.40
CA THR A 224 15.36 7.77 -11.42
C THR A 224 14.60 8.90 -12.10
N PHE A 225 15.28 9.77 -12.85
CA PHE A 225 14.64 10.86 -13.59
C PHE A 225 13.54 10.37 -14.54
N VAL A 226 13.88 9.42 -15.41
CA VAL A 226 12.93 8.89 -16.40
C VAL A 226 11.76 8.19 -15.71
N SER A 227 12.02 7.43 -14.65
CA SER A 227 10.96 6.74 -13.92
C SER A 227 10.05 7.73 -13.17
N THR A 228 10.57 8.77 -12.52
CA THR A 228 9.76 9.82 -11.89
C THR A 228 8.81 10.48 -12.90
N VAL A 229 9.28 10.78 -14.11
CA VAL A 229 8.44 11.36 -15.16
C VAL A 229 7.35 10.37 -15.60
N LEU A 230 7.72 9.12 -15.85
CA LEU A 230 6.78 8.08 -16.29
C LEU A 230 5.77 7.69 -15.20
N ALA A 231 6.13 7.80 -13.92
CA ALA A 231 5.27 7.45 -12.79
C ALA A 231 3.94 8.19 -12.82
N LEU A 232 3.90 9.44 -13.31
CA LEU A 232 2.67 10.24 -13.48
C LEU A 232 1.55 9.48 -14.21
N GLY A 233 1.91 8.67 -15.21
CA GLY A 233 0.97 7.83 -15.96
C GLY A 233 0.99 6.37 -15.54
N MET A 234 2.17 5.83 -15.27
CA MET A 234 2.34 4.40 -15.01
C MET A 234 1.78 3.96 -13.64
N MET A 235 1.84 4.81 -12.61
CA MET A 235 1.27 4.48 -11.29
C MET A 235 -0.26 4.36 -11.32
N PRO A 236 -1.02 5.36 -11.83
CA PRO A 236 -2.47 5.21 -11.97
C PRO A 236 -2.85 4.06 -12.90
N LEU A 237 -2.11 3.86 -14.00
CA LEU A 237 -2.34 2.76 -14.93
C LEU A 237 -2.17 1.39 -14.27
N SER A 238 -1.10 1.21 -13.50
CA SER A 238 -0.85 -0.01 -12.73
C SER A 238 -2.01 -0.29 -11.76
N LEU A 239 -2.43 0.72 -11.00
CA LEU A 239 -3.56 0.60 -10.08
C LEU A 239 -4.87 0.29 -10.81
N PHE A 240 -5.08 0.85 -12.00
CA PHE A 240 -6.25 0.57 -12.81
C PHE A 240 -6.25 -0.87 -13.35
N ILE A 241 -5.11 -1.40 -13.79
CA ILE A 241 -4.99 -2.75 -14.33
C ILE A 241 -5.12 -3.78 -13.21
N TYR A 242 -4.27 -3.69 -12.19
CA TYR A 242 -4.18 -4.70 -11.13
C TYR A 242 -5.20 -4.49 -10.02
N GLY A 243 -5.61 -3.25 -9.75
CA GLY A 243 -6.61 -2.94 -8.71
C GLY A 243 -7.96 -3.59 -8.98
N ARG A 244 -8.35 -3.75 -10.25
CA ARG A 244 -9.61 -4.43 -10.66
C ARG A 244 -9.66 -5.90 -10.28
N ALA A 245 -8.50 -6.53 -10.06
CA ALA A 245 -8.44 -7.92 -9.65
C ALA A 245 -8.61 -8.10 -8.12
N PHE A 246 -8.67 -7.01 -7.35
CA PHE A 246 -9.01 -7.02 -5.93
C PHE A 246 -10.53 -6.80 -5.75
N GLN A 247 -11.12 -7.34 -4.69
CA GLN A 247 -12.56 -7.24 -4.40
C GLN A 247 -12.89 -5.88 -3.78
N LEU A 248 -12.72 -4.83 -4.60
CA LEU A 248 -12.84 -3.43 -4.22
C LEU A 248 -14.24 -3.00 -3.77
N ASP A 249 -15.24 -3.90 -3.73
CA ASP A 249 -16.60 -3.60 -3.27
C ASP A 249 -16.60 -3.02 -1.83
N SER A 250 -15.57 -3.32 -1.04
CA SER A 250 -15.35 -2.77 0.30
C SER A 250 -14.48 -1.50 0.35
N ILE A 251 -13.71 -1.20 -0.71
CA ILE A 251 -12.73 -0.10 -0.78
C ILE A 251 -12.91 0.69 -2.08
N ASN A 252 -13.53 1.87 -1.96
CA ASN A 252 -13.60 2.81 -3.06
C ASN A 252 -12.22 3.45 -3.32
N VAL A 253 -11.55 3.06 -4.40
CA VAL A 253 -10.23 3.62 -4.78
C VAL A 253 -10.41 5.03 -5.36
N PRO A 254 -9.92 6.09 -4.69
CA PRO A 254 -10.17 7.46 -5.11
C PRO A 254 -9.16 7.89 -6.18
N PHE A 255 -9.32 7.38 -7.41
CA PHE A 255 -8.39 7.62 -8.52
C PHE A 255 -8.07 9.10 -8.77
N LEU A 256 -9.06 9.99 -8.63
CA LEU A 256 -8.85 11.43 -8.78
C LEU A 256 -7.89 11.97 -7.70
N ASN A 257 -8.09 11.59 -6.44
CA ASN A 257 -7.20 11.98 -5.35
C ASN A 257 -5.79 11.41 -5.55
N ILE A 258 -5.68 10.20 -6.08
CA ILE A 258 -4.39 9.56 -6.41
C ILE A 258 -3.65 10.37 -7.47
N ILE A 259 -4.32 10.77 -8.54
CA ILE A 259 -3.72 11.61 -9.59
C ILE A 259 -3.32 12.98 -9.03
N ILE A 260 -4.20 13.64 -8.27
CA ILE A 260 -3.90 14.94 -7.65
C ILE A 260 -2.67 14.82 -6.74
N SER A 261 -2.66 13.83 -5.85
CA SER A 261 -1.57 13.58 -4.91
C SER A 261 -0.24 13.33 -5.63
N LEU A 262 -0.27 12.49 -6.67
CA LEU A 262 0.90 12.18 -7.48
C LEU A 262 1.44 13.44 -8.16
N VAL A 263 0.59 14.23 -8.80
CA VAL A 263 0.96 15.51 -9.43
C VAL A 263 1.52 16.48 -8.38
N SER A 264 0.91 16.58 -7.20
CA SER A 264 1.34 17.46 -6.11
C SER A 264 2.75 17.13 -5.58
N ILE A 265 3.19 15.87 -5.65
CA ILE A 265 4.53 15.47 -5.20
C ILE A 265 5.54 15.48 -6.35
N THR A 266 5.15 15.03 -7.54
CA THR A 266 6.05 14.95 -8.70
C THR A 266 6.40 16.32 -9.28
N ILE A 267 5.48 17.30 -9.29
CA ILE A 267 5.78 18.66 -9.78
C ILE A 267 6.96 19.29 -9.00
N PRO A 268 6.96 19.34 -7.66
CA PRO A 268 8.10 19.81 -6.87
C PRO A 268 9.41 19.11 -7.24
N GLU A 269 9.41 17.79 -7.44
CA GLU A 269 10.59 17.04 -7.83
C GLU A 269 11.12 17.49 -9.21
N LEU A 270 10.23 17.65 -10.19
CA LEU A 270 10.58 18.18 -11.52
C LEU A 270 11.10 19.63 -11.46
N LEU A 271 10.56 20.46 -10.58
CA LEU A 271 11.06 21.81 -10.33
C LEU A 271 12.47 21.80 -9.71
N GLY A 272 12.76 20.83 -8.85
CA GLY A 272 14.11 20.60 -8.30
C GLY A 272 15.12 20.27 -9.39
N ILE A 273 14.74 19.37 -10.31
CA ILE A 273 15.55 19.00 -11.48
C ILE A 273 15.78 20.23 -12.38
N LEU A 274 14.73 21.01 -12.63
CA LEU A 274 14.81 22.25 -13.41
C LEU A 274 15.74 23.28 -12.76
N LEU A 275 15.71 23.41 -11.42
CA LEU A 275 16.63 24.26 -10.68
C LEU A 275 18.07 23.79 -10.83
N ARG A 276 18.35 22.49 -10.71
CA ARG A 276 19.67 21.91 -10.91
C ARG A 276 20.19 22.17 -12.33
N HIS A 277 19.31 22.09 -13.33
CA HIS A 277 19.66 22.41 -14.71
C HIS A 277 20.00 23.89 -14.93
N LYS A 278 19.16 24.81 -14.43
CA LYS A 278 19.31 26.25 -14.70
C LYS A 278 20.31 26.95 -13.78
N LYS A 279 20.41 26.55 -12.51
CA LYS A 279 21.18 27.23 -11.46
C LYS A 279 21.87 26.21 -10.52
N PRO A 280 22.89 25.47 -11.00
CA PRO A 280 23.54 24.40 -10.22
C PRO A 280 24.10 24.89 -8.88
N ARG A 281 24.70 26.09 -8.83
CA ARG A 281 25.22 26.68 -7.59
C ARG A 281 24.15 26.89 -6.51
N ILE A 282 22.90 27.16 -6.90
CA ILE A 282 21.79 27.27 -5.95
C ILE A 282 21.34 25.87 -5.52
N ALA A 283 21.23 24.93 -6.46
CA ALA A 283 20.93 23.54 -6.16
C ALA A 283 21.92 22.93 -5.16
N ASP A 284 23.22 23.23 -5.28
CA ASP A 284 24.25 22.79 -4.32
C ASP A 284 24.00 23.34 -2.90
N LYS A 285 23.62 24.62 -2.79
CA LYS A 285 23.27 25.23 -1.49
C LYS A 285 22.02 24.59 -0.90
N VAL A 286 21.01 24.35 -1.73
CA VAL A 286 19.76 23.67 -1.33
C VAL A 286 20.08 22.27 -0.82
N MET A 287 20.85 21.47 -1.56
CA MET A 287 21.29 20.14 -1.14
C MET A 287 22.07 20.18 0.19
N LYS A 288 22.98 21.15 0.35
CA LYS A 288 23.79 21.27 1.58
C LYS A 288 22.94 21.52 2.83
N VAL A 289 21.85 22.27 2.70
CA VAL A 289 20.94 22.59 3.82
C VAL A 289 19.87 21.51 4.00
N ILE A 290 19.19 21.10 2.93
CA ILE A 290 18.03 20.22 3.02
C ILE A 290 18.46 18.78 3.31
N ARG A 291 19.55 18.27 2.74
CA ARG A 291 19.96 16.87 2.90
C ARG A 291 20.10 16.43 4.38
N PRO A 292 20.82 17.14 5.27
CA PRO A 292 20.90 16.74 6.68
C PRO A 292 19.55 16.88 7.40
N VAL A 293 18.77 17.92 7.10
CA VAL A 293 17.44 18.14 7.69
C VAL A 293 16.48 17.02 7.28
N SER A 294 16.46 16.67 6.01
CA SER A 294 15.65 15.57 5.47
C SER A 294 16.03 14.23 6.07
N GLY A 295 17.33 13.95 6.21
CA GLY A 295 17.82 12.73 6.84
C GLY A 295 17.36 12.63 8.31
N LEU A 296 17.56 13.70 9.09
CA LEU A 296 17.13 13.75 10.49
C LEU A 296 15.61 13.61 10.63
N PHE A 297 14.85 14.27 9.75
CA PHE A 297 13.39 14.21 9.78
C PHE A 297 12.87 12.83 9.36
N ILE A 298 13.46 12.17 8.36
CA ILE A 298 13.09 10.78 8.01
C ILE A 298 13.34 9.86 9.21
N ILE A 299 14.48 10.00 9.90
CA ILE A 299 14.76 9.25 11.13
C ILE A 299 13.70 9.55 12.20
N ALA A 300 13.37 10.84 12.41
CA ALA A 300 12.32 11.24 13.35
C ALA A 300 10.95 10.66 12.96
N LEU A 301 10.59 10.63 11.68
CA LEU A 301 9.36 10.00 11.20
C LEU A 301 9.37 8.49 11.41
N VAL A 302 10.51 7.82 11.30
CA VAL A 302 10.60 6.39 11.61
C VAL A 302 10.39 6.19 13.11
N VAL A 303 11.06 6.96 13.96
CA VAL A 303 10.93 6.84 15.42
C VAL A 303 9.50 7.17 15.88
N ILE A 304 8.99 8.35 15.52
CA ILE A 304 7.61 8.77 15.79
C ILE A 304 6.64 7.78 15.14
N GLY A 305 6.92 7.34 13.93
CA GLY A 305 6.12 6.36 13.19
C GLY A 305 5.98 5.05 13.96
N VAL A 306 7.06 4.50 14.51
CA VAL A 306 7.01 3.30 15.37
C VAL A 306 6.22 3.56 16.64
N MET A 307 6.37 4.72 17.26
CA MET A 307 5.66 5.08 18.50
C MET A 307 4.16 5.34 18.30
N VAL A 308 3.78 5.94 17.17
CA VAL A 308 2.42 6.39 16.84
C VAL A 308 1.65 5.28 16.13
N ASN A 309 2.29 4.57 15.20
CA ASN A 309 1.68 3.47 14.44
C ASN A 309 1.86 2.13 15.18
N THR A 310 1.52 2.08 16.47
CA THR A 310 1.52 0.82 17.24
C THR A 310 0.64 -0.25 16.61
N HIS A 311 -0.33 0.15 15.78
CA HIS A 311 -1.15 -0.78 15.01
C HIS A 311 -0.39 -1.60 13.97
N VAL A 312 0.79 -1.15 13.52
CA VAL A 312 1.66 -1.94 12.63
C VAL A 312 2.02 -3.28 13.26
N ILE A 313 2.08 -3.36 14.60
CA ILE A 313 2.35 -4.59 15.36
C ILE A 313 1.23 -5.63 15.16
N TYR A 314 0.00 -5.20 14.88
CA TYR A 314 -1.13 -6.09 14.59
C TYR A 314 -1.25 -6.42 13.08
N THR A 315 -0.30 -5.97 12.25
CA THR A 315 -0.25 -6.38 10.85
C THR A 315 -0.03 -7.90 10.79
N PRO A 316 -0.85 -8.64 10.03
CA PRO A 316 -0.64 -10.07 9.84
C PRO A 316 0.76 -10.36 9.27
N TRP A 317 1.25 -11.59 9.45
CA TRP A 317 2.58 -11.97 8.97
C TRP A 317 2.69 -11.92 7.44
N GLN A 318 1.58 -12.12 6.73
CA GLN A 318 1.52 -12.17 5.26
C GLN A 318 2.00 -10.87 4.60
N PRO A 319 1.45 -9.67 4.92
CA PRO A 319 2.00 -8.43 4.38
C PRO A 319 3.45 -8.15 4.76
N ILE A 320 3.90 -8.56 5.96
CA ILE A 320 5.28 -8.38 6.40
C ILE A 320 6.24 -9.16 5.48
N VAL A 321 5.94 -10.43 5.21
CA VAL A 321 6.72 -11.26 4.30
C VAL A 321 6.69 -10.71 2.88
N ALA A 322 5.53 -10.26 2.38
CA ALA A 322 5.43 -9.65 1.07
C ALA A 322 6.29 -8.38 0.92
N CYS A 323 6.30 -7.51 1.94
CA CYS A 323 7.16 -6.32 1.97
C CYS A 323 8.66 -6.63 2.05
N PHE A 324 9.04 -7.76 2.65
CA PHE A 324 10.44 -8.21 2.65
C PHE A 324 10.84 -8.77 1.27
N LEU A 325 9.96 -9.56 0.65
CA LEU A 325 10.23 -10.21 -0.63
C LEU A 325 10.22 -9.24 -1.81
N LEU A 326 9.41 -8.18 -1.78
CA LEU A 326 9.30 -7.22 -2.88
C LEU A 326 10.64 -6.57 -3.29
N PRO A 327 11.41 -5.93 -2.39
CA PRO A 327 12.72 -5.36 -2.76
C PRO A 327 13.72 -6.45 -3.13
N LEU A 328 13.70 -7.60 -2.45
CA LEU A 328 14.59 -8.73 -2.75
C LEU A 328 14.37 -9.26 -4.18
N ALA A 329 13.12 -9.50 -4.55
CA ALA A 329 12.76 -9.93 -5.90
C ALA A 329 13.09 -8.85 -6.94
N GLY A 330 12.89 -7.57 -6.60
CA GLY A 330 13.30 -6.45 -7.44
C GLY A 330 14.80 -6.43 -7.73
N PHE A 331 15.64 -6.63 -6.72
CA PHE A 331 17.09 -6.73 -6.91
C PHE A 331 17.47 -7.88 -7.83
N ILE A 332 16.88 -9.07 -7.62
CA ILE A 332 17.17 -10.28 -8.40
C ILE A 332 16.74 -10.10 -9.85
N ILE A 333 15.50 -9.65 -10.09
CA ILE A 333 14.94 -9.48 -11.43
C ILE A 333 15.65 -8.35 -12.17
N GLY A 334 15.92 -7.21 -11.52
CA GLY A 334 16.66 -6.11 -12.13
C GLY A 334 18.05 -6.54 -12.59
N PHE A 335 18.77 -7.30 -11.77
CA PHE A 335 20.08 -7.85 -12.15
C PHE A 335 19.94 -8.87 -13.29
N GLY A 336 19.01 -9.82 -13.16
CA GLY A 336 18.77 -10.88 -14.13
C GLY A 336 18.44 -10.32 -15.51
N LEU A 337 17.50 -9.38 -15.60
CA LEU A 337 17.13 -8.70 -16.84
C LEU A 337 18.33 -7.96 -17.44
N ALA A 338 19.09 -7.22 -16.64
CA ALA A 338 20.26 -6.52 -17.15
C ALA A 338 21.31 -7.49 -17.72
N LYS A 339 21.55 -8.64 -17.07
CA LYS A 339 22.45 -9.68 -17.59
C LYS A 339 21.91 -10.37 -18.84
N MET A 340 20.60 -10.65 -18.92
CA MET A 340 19.95 -11.23 -20.11
C MET A 340 20.11 -10.32 -21.34
N PHE A 341 20.06 -9.00 -21.14
CA PHE A 341 20.33 -8.01 -22.19
C PHE A 341 21.80 -7.59 -22.29
N CYS A 342 22.71 -8.42 -21.77
CA CYS A 342 24.17 -8.30 -21.92
C CYS A 342 24.77 -6.99 -21.39
N LEU A 343 24.20 -6.39 -20.33
CA LEU A 343 24.86 -5.29 -19.63
C LEU A 343 26.09 -5.78 -18.87
N ASP A 344 27.11 -4.91 -18.83
CA ASP A 344 28.27 -5.10 -17.96
C ASP A 344 27.85 -5.12 -16.47
N ASN A 345 28.75 -5.59 -15.61
CA ASN A 345 28.42 -5.79 -14.20
C ASN A 345 28.14 -4.48 -13.45
N ASN A 346 28.70 -3.35 -13.87
CA ASN A 346 28.46 -2.06 -13.21
C ASN A 346 27.04 -1.59 -13.53
N ARG A 347 26.65 -1.64 -14.80
CA ARG A 347 25.29 -1.27 -15.24
C ARG A 347 24.24 -2.27 -14.76
N ALA A 348 24.56 -3.56 -14.71
CA ALA A 348 23.65 -4.56 -14.17
C ALA A 348 23.38 -4.38 -12.66
N ARG A 349 24.41 -4.02 -11.88
CA ARG A 349 24.23 -3.61 -10.48
C ARG A 349 23.37 -2.37 -10.36
N THR A 350 23.58 -1.35 -11.20
CA THR A 350 22.71 -0.16 -11.21
C THR A 350 21.25 -0.51 -11.46
N VAL A 351 20.95 -1.31 -12.49
CA VAL A 351 19.57 -1.72 -12.80
C VAL A 351 18.96 -2.54 -11.67
N SER A 352 19.74 -3.43 -11.05
CA SER A 352 19.32 -4.17 -9.86
C SER A 352 18.92 -3.25 -8.71
N ILE A 353 19.79 -2.32 -8.33
CA ILE A 353 19.57 -1.36 -7.24
C ILE A 353 18.34 -0.50 -7.52
N GLU A 354 18.23 0.05 -8.72
CA GLU A 354 17.13 0.93 -9.10
C GLU A 354 15.78 0.20 -9.12
N THR A 355 15.78 -1.09 -9.50
CA THR A 355 14.55 -1.91 -9.52
C THR A 355 14.11 -2.27 -8.10
N GLY A 356 15.04 -2.70 -7.24
CA GLY A 356 14.72 -3.15 -5.88
C GLY A 356 14.44 -2.01 -4.91
N VAL A 357 15.01 -0.82 -5.14
CA VAL A 357 14.79 0.36 -4.29
C VAL A 357 13.64 1.19 -4.83
N GLN A 358 12.54 1.19 -4.08
CA GLN A 358 11.32 1.92 -4.41
C GLN A 358 11.28 3.28 -3.73
N ASN A 359 10.60 4.25 -4.33
CA ASN A 359 10.34 5.55 -3.72
C ASN A 359 9.24 5.46 -2.67
N GLY A 360 9.60 4.94 -1.49
CA GLY A 360 8.70 4.80 -0.36
C GLY A 360 8.13 6.13 0.14
N THR A 361 8.85 7.25 -0.07
CA THR A 361 8.37 8.60 0.27
C THR A 361 7.19 9.00 -0.60
N LEU A 362 7.30 8.82 -1.93
CA LEU A 362 6.20 9.09 -2.86
C LEU A 362 5.00 8.17 -2.58
N ALA A 363 5.23 6.86 -2.43
CA ALA A 363 4.17 5.90 -2.13
C ALA A 363 3.43 6.25 -0.82
N SER A 364 4.17 6.59 0.23
CA SER A 364 3.60 7.03 1.52
C SER A 364 2.76 8.31 1.39
N ALA A 365 3.27 9.30 0.65
CA ALA A 365 2.58 10.56 0.41
C ALA A 365 1.25 10.32 -0.33
N MET A 366 1.29 9.52 -1.40
CA MET A 366 0.10 9.18 -2.19
C MET A 366 -0.95 8.46 -1.36
N ILE A 367 -0.57 7.47 -0.55
CA ILE A 367 -1.50 6.76 0.34
C ILE A 367 -2.19 7.75 1.29
N ARG A 368 -1.40 8.57 1.99
CA ARG A 368 -1.89 9.52 3.01
C ARG A 368 -2.80 10.61 2.44
N LEU A 369 -2.52 11.07 1.22
CA LEU A 369 -3.29 12.12 0.57
C LEU A 369 -4.52 11.58 -0.18
N SER A 370 -4.52 10.29 -0.54
CA SER A 370 -5.58 9.73 -1.37
C SER A 370 -6.69 9.05 -0.57
N PHE A 371 -6.33 8.27 0.46
CA PHE A 371 -7.27 7.38 1.15
C PHE A 371 -7.77 7.96 2.48
N PRO A 372 -9.02 7.66 2.88
CA PRO A 372 -9.51 7.95 4.23
C PRO A 372 -8.95 6.94 5.24
N GLN A 373 -9.27 7.15 6.53
CA GLN A 373 -9.08 6.10 7.54
C GLN A 373 -10.22 5.08 7.49
N PRO A 374 -9.92 3.80 7.79
CA PRO A 374 -8.63 3.24 8.21
C PRO A 374 -7.72 2.80 7.05
N GLU A 375 -8.17 2.92 5.80
CA GLU A 375 -7.48 2.42 4.60
C GLU A 375 -6.08 3.02 4.44
N ALA A 376 -5.94 4.33 4.66
CA ALA A 376 -4.67 5.02 4.59
C ALA A 376 -3.65 4.49 5.60
N ASP A 377 -4.06 4.23 6.84
CA ASP A 377 -3.16 3.76 7.91
C ASP A 377 -2.70 2.33 7.65
N LEU A 378 -3.63 1.45 7.28
CA LEU A 378 -3.35 0.05 6.94
C LEU A 378 -2.46 -0.05 5.68
N SER A 379 -2.76 0.72 4.63
CA SER A 379 -1.94 0.73 3.40
C SER A 379 -0.56 1.35 3.64
N PHE A 380 -0.48 2.42 4.43
CA PHE A 380 0.77 3.11 4.76
C PHE A 380 1.74 2.19 5.50
N SER A 381 1.22 1.25 6.29
CA SER A 381 2.03 0.25 6.98
C SER A 381 2.93 -0.54 6.01
N LEU A 382 2.50 -0.80 4.77
CA LEU A 382 3.33 -1.49 3.78
C LEU A 382 4.45 -0.61 3.23
N SER A 383 4.16 0.66 2.95
CA SER A 383 5.21 1.61 2.55
C SER A 383 6.26 1.76 3.64
N PHE A 384 5.83 1.79 4.90
CA PHE A 384 6.71 1.85 6.06
C PHE A 384 7.57 0.58 6.19
N LEU A 385 6.95 -0.61 6.22
CA LEU A 385 7.64 -1.90 6.33
C LEU A 385 8.60 -2.13 5.15
N ASN A 386 8.16 -1.88 3.92
CA ASN A 386 9.01 -1.99 2.73
C ASN A 386 10.21 -1.04 2.83
N GLY A 387 10.01 0.20 3.29
CA GLY A 387 11.07 1.17 3.55
C GLY A 387 12.14 0.63 4.51
N MET A 388 11.71 -0.01 5.60
CA MET A 388 12.63 -0.64 6.56
C MET A 388 13.40 -1.83 5.94
N PHE A 389 12.69 -2.74 5.27
CA PHE A 389 13.31 -3.92 4.67
C PHE A 389 14.26 -3.56 3.54
N GLN A 390 13.91 -2.63 2.65
CA GLN A 390 14.79 -2.23 1.55
C GLN A 390 16.06 -1.57 2.10
N VAL A 391 15.98 -0.73 3.14
CA VAL A 391 17.17 -0.14 3.79
C VAL A 391 18.04 -1.22 4.42
N GLY A 392 17.45 -2.16 5.17
CA GLY A 392 18.19 -3.27 5.79
C GLY A 392 18.90 -4.15 4.76
N LEU A 393 18.19 -4.58 3.72
CA LEU A 393 18.77 -5.37 2.61
C LEU A 393 19.88 -4.60 1.88
N SER A 394 19.70 -3.29 1.70
CA SER A 394 20.69 -2.44 1.04
C SER A 394 21.97 -2.28 1.87
N LEU A 395 21.85 -2.08 3.18
CA LEU A 395 22.99 -2.03 4.09
C LEU A 395 23.73 -3.37 4.12
N LEU A 396 23.00 -4.48 4.11
CA LEU A 396 23.59 -5.82 4.00
C LEU A 396 24.36 -5.97 2.68
N ALA A 397 23.78 -5.53 1.55
CA ALA A 397 24.45 -5.58 0.26
C ALA A 397 25.75 -4.77 0.25
N VAL A 398 25.75 -3.56 0.83
CA VAL A 398 26.95 -2.72 0.98
C VAL A 398 27.99 -3.41 1.87
N ALA A 399 27.59 -4.00 2.99
CA ALA A 399 28.50 -4.72 3.88
C ALA A 399 29.16 -5.91 3.17
N VAL A 400 28.37 -6.73 2.48
CA VAL A 400 28.86 -7.88 1.69
C VAL A 400 29.81 -7.43 0.59
N TYR A 401 29.47 -6.35 -0.13
CA TYR A 401 30.31 -5.79 -1.19
C TYR A 401 31.64 -5.28 -0.65
N ASN A 402 31.63 -4.57 0.48
CA ASN A 402 32.86 -4.10 1.12
C ASN A 402 33.74 -5.27 1.58
N ILE A 403 33.16 -6.34 2.14
CA ILE A 403 33.91 -7.55 2.51
C ILE A 403 34.52 -8.21 1.27
N TYR A 404 33.76 -8.32 0.18
CA TYR A 404 34.25 -8.86 -1.09
C TYR A 404 35.40 -8.03 -1.66
N LYS A 405 35.26 -6.69 -1.64
CA LYS A 405 36.26 -5.74 -2.11
C LYS A 405 37.55 -5.80 -1.30
N CYS A 406 37.45 -5.89 0.04
CA CYS A 406 38.61 -6.09 0.90
C CYS A 406 39.34 -7.42 0.62
N LYS A 407 38.62 -8.48 0.21
CA LYS A 407 39.23 -9.78 -0.14
C LYS A 407 39.82 -9.82 -1.56
N ASN A 408 39.32 -8.99 -2.47
CA ASN A 408 39.75 -8.93 -3.86
C ASN A 408 40.04 -7.47 -4.28
N PRO A 409 41.10 -6.85 -3.71
CA PRO A 409 41.45 -5.48 -4.03
C PRO A 409 41.80 -5.34 -5.51
N THR A 410 41.38 -4.23 -6.12
CA THR A 410 41.73 -3.93 -7.50
C THR A 410 43.20 -3.54 -7.64
N THR A 411 43.78 -3.70 -8.84
CA THR A 411 45.20 -3.39 -9.11
C THR A 411 45.57 -1.93 -8.81
N GLU A 412 44.61 -0.99 -8.87
CA GLU A 412 44.80 0.41 -8.48
C GLU A 412 44.83 0.62 -6.96
N GLU A 413 44.03 -0.13 -6.21
CA GLU A 413 44.00 -0.07 -4.74
C GLU A 413 45.26 -0.68 -4.14
N VAL A 414 45.76 -1.79 -4.71
CA VAL A 414 47.06 -2.37 -4.33
C VAL A 414 48.18 -1.36 -4.54
N LYS A 415 48.14 -0.58 -5.63
CA LYS A 415 49.12 0.50 -5.88
C LYS A 415 49.03 1.64 -4.86
N MET A 416 47.83 2.01 -4.42
CA MET A 416 47.63 3.05 -3.39
C MET A 416 48.12 2.57 -2.02
N THR A 417 47.80 1.35 -1.60
CA THR A 417 48.32 0.77 -0.34
C THR A 417 49.84 0.61 -0.34
N ASN A 418 50.45 0.36 -1.51
CA ASN A 418 51.91 0.25 -1.64
C ASN A 418 52.62 1.62 -1.72
N LEU A 419 51.88 2.73 -1.83
CA LEU A 419 52.43 4.09 -1.79
C LEU A 419 52.35 4.70 -0.38
N GLU A 420 51.53 4.14 0.51
CA GLU A 420 51.34 4.58 1.89
C GLU A 420 52.15 3.77 2.92
N GLY A 421 52.79 2.67 2.51
CA GLY A 421 53.74 1.88 3.30
C GLY A 421 55.15 1.99 2.78
#